data_AF-A0A5R8ZMM8-F1
#
_entry.id   AF-A0A5R8ZMM8-F1
#
_cell.length_a   1.000
_cell.length_b   1.000
_cell.length_c   1.000
_cell.angle_alpha   90.00
_cell.angle_beta   90.00
_cell.angle_gamma   90.00
#
_symmetry.space_group_name_H-M   'P 1'
#
loop_
_entity.id
_entity.type
_entity.pdbx_description
1 polymer ?
#
loop_
_entity_poly.entity_id
_entity_poly.type
_entity_poly.pdbx_seq_one_letter_code
_entity_poly.pdbx_strand_id
1 'polypeptide(L)'
;MDTETAPAQATRPSRGSAEPLPEMPSAAALDQAQKASHRARRRAQLRLSFIAHPDTEAGSSEAPPLARMLRGGRGGQVRLKLFLSYLWMQTTDRTTALAFPAQSWAQLLDLPQPATTGARRVNEAQAWLERHGFITVKANPGHANAVTVLNETADGSPYIAPGAAAKAHRNTPEGLRHLYVQLPATLWTNGYIQLMTGAGLAMYLILLDQYWPTELVEPLHHVWVSPKAFADRYDLSPDTRTKGINDLRDLGLLTFSRKPINPDDFDIERLRNVYTLHPGQLDKPAHRRPQQIKTMSTRDLKPDPLSANTPAELVDQMRRYRIWAGDLSLRELARRSNNAFTLKTLDMTLMRTRLPRLEVLQAFVRACGGSDDDVERWATAWRELRMQQVP
;
A
#
# COMPACT_ATOMS: atom_id res chain seq x y z
N MET A 1 -6.54 37.36 -55.13
CA MET A 1 -6.84 36.00 -54.66
C MET A 1 -5.60 35.55 -53.94
N ASP A 2 -5.55 35.73 -52.62
CA ASP A 2 -4.58 35.09 -51.73
C ASP A 2 -5.14 35.22 -50.31
N THR A 3 -5.83 34.18 -49.87
CA THR A 3 -6.30 34.01 -48.48
C THR A 3 -5.32 33.09 -47.77
N GLU A 4 -4.45 33.71 -46.97
CA GLU A 4 -3.48 33.06 -46.11
C GLU A 4 -4.22 32.35 -44.96
N THR A 5 -4.25 31.02 -44.98
CA THR A 5 -4.88 30.21 -43.94
C THR A 5 -3.82 29.78 -42.93
N ALA A 6 -3.87 30.34 -41.72
CA ALA A 6 -2.97 29.97 -40.63
C ALA A 6 -3.18 28.50 -40.21
N PRO A 7 -2.11 27.74 -39.88
CA PRO A 7 -2.25 26.35 -39.47
C PRO A 7 -2.79 26.28 -38.03
N ALA A 8 -3.83 25.48 -37.84
CA ALA A 8 -4.38 25.15 -36.54
C ALA A 8 -3.30 24.51 -35.65
N GLN A 9 -2.99 25.15 -34.52
CA GLN A 9 -2.13 24.60 -33.50
C GLN A 9 -2.80 23.37 -32.88
N ALA A 10 -2.28 22.19 -33.19
CA ALA A 10 -2.65 20.95 -32.52
C ALA A 10 -2.24 21.03 -31.05
N THR A 11 -3.22 21.15 -30.17
CA THR A 11 -3.06 21.08 -28.72
C THR A 11 -2.46 19.71 -28.38
N ARG A 12 -1.20 19.69 -27.93
CA ARG A 12 -0.57 18.48 -27.37
C ARG A 12 -1.37 18.04 -26.13
N PRO A 13 -1.72 16.76 -25.97
CA PRO A 13 -2.37 16.28 -24.76
C PRO A 13 -1.42 16.46 -23.57
N SER A 14 -1.95 17.02 -22.48
CA SER A 14 -1.21 17.21 -21.24
C SER A 14 -0.69 15.87 -20.72
N ARG A 15 0.61 15.81 -20.43
CA ARG A 15 1.17 14.70 -19.65
C ARG A 15 0.69 14.83 -18.21
N GLY A 16 -0.07 13.86 -17.72
CA GLY A 16 0.02 13.51 -16.29
C GLY A 16 -1.24 13.45 -15.44
N SER A 17 -2.41 13.07 -15.96
CA SER A 17 -3.44 12.43 -15.13
C SER A 17 -3.39 10.93 -15.38
N ALA A 18 -2.88 10.16 -14.43
CA ALA A 18 -3.07 8.71 -14.46
C ALA A 18 -4.58 8.43 -14.41
N GLU A 19 -5.07 7.60 -15.33
CA GLU A 19 -6.46 7.16 -15.32
C GLU A 19 -6.81 6.57 -13.94
N PRO A 20 -7.93 6.97 -13.33
CA PRO A 20 -8.30 6.50 -12.00
C PRO A 20 -8.46 4.97 -12.01
N LEU A 21 -8.03 4.32 -10.92
CA LEU A 21 -8.17 2.88 -10.78
C LEU A 21 -9.66 2.48 -10.72
N PRO A 22 -10.05 1.33 -11.29
CA PRO A 22 -11.44 0.90 -11.30
C PRO A 22 -11.98 0.67 -9.89
N GLU A 23 -13.24 1.07 -9.66
CA GLU A 23 -13.95 0.88 -8.39
C GLU A 23 -14.51 -0.54 -8.21
N MET A 24 -14.85 -1.21 -9.32
CA MET A 24 -15.40 -2.56 -9.35
C MET A 24 -14.76 -3.38 -10.47
N PRO A 25 -14.59 -4.70 -10.29
CA PRO A 25 -14.16 -5.58 -11.36
C PRO A 25 -15.24 -5.69 -12.43
N SER A 26 -14.87 -5.98 -13.67
CA SER A 26 -15.87 -6.25 -14.71
C SER A 26 -16.65 -7.55 -14.43
N ALA A 27 -17.94 -7.56 -14.79
CA ALA A 27 -18.77 -8.75 -14.66
C ALA A 27 -18.20 -9.95 -15.44
N ALA A 28 -17.60 -9.69 -16.59
CA ALA A 28 -16.95 -10.70 -17.42
C ALA A 28 -15.73 -11.33 -16.73
N ALA A 29 -14.95 -10.55 -15.97
CA ALA A 29 -13.83 -11.07 -15.20
C ALA A 29 -14.29 -11.91 -14.01
N LEU A 30 -15.35 -11.48 -13.30
CA LEU A 30 -15.95 -12.24 -12.20
C LEU A 30 -16.53 -13.57 -12.67
N ASP A 31 -17.28 -13.58 -13.77
CA ASP A 31 -17.81 -14.81 -14.38
C ASP A 31 -16.67 -15.77 -14.79
N GLN A 32 -15.59 -15.23 -15.38
CA GLN A 32 -14.42 -16.03 -15.74
C GLN A 32 -13.71 -16.60 -14.49
N ALA A 33 -13.62 -15.84 -13.41
CA ALA A 33 -13.07 -16.32 -12.14
C ALA A 33 -13.95 -17.40 -11.49
N GLN A 34 -15.27 -17.23 -11.53
CA GLN A 34 -16.21 -18.23 -11.04
C GLN A 34 -16.09 -19.54 -11.83
N LYS A 35 -16.02 -19.46 -13.17
CA LYS A 35 -15.79 -20.62 -14.05
C LYS A 35 -14.46 -21.32 -13.75
N ALA A 36 -13.39 -20.56 -13.54
CA ALA A 36 -12.08 -21.10 -13.17
C ALA A 36 -12.11 -21.80 -11.80
N SER A 37 -12.88 -21.29 -10.84
CA SER A 37 -12.97 -21.83 -9.48
C SER A 37 -13.45 -23.30 -9.41
N HIS A 38 -14.29 -23.73 -10.36
CA HIS A 38 -14.74 -25.12 -10.46
C HIS A 38 -13.60 -26.11 -10.74
N ARG A 39 -12.47 -25.63 -11.26
CA ARG A 39 -11.28 -26.41 -11.62
C ARG A 39 -10.03 -25.95 -10.85
N ALA A 40 -10.20 -25.22 -9.75
CA ALA A 40 -9.11 -24.68 -8.96
C ALA A 40 -9.19 -25.14 -7.51
N ARG A 41 -8.10 -24.97 -6.75
CA ARG A 41 -8.11 -25.28 -5.31
C ARG A 41 -8.96 -24.27 -4.54
N ARG A 42 -9.49 -24.70 -3.39
CA ARG A 42 -10.11 -23.79 -2.42
C ARG A 42 -9.12 -22.75 -1.88
N ARG A 43 -7.87 -23.16 -1.67
CA ARG A 43 -6.79 -22.28 -1.22
C ARG A 43 -5.52 -22.58 -2.01
N ALA A 44 -5.02 -21.60 -2.77
CA ALA A 44 -3.72 -21.68 -3.42
C ALA A 44 -2.63 -21.64 -2.34
N GLN A 45 -1.52 -22.33 -2.56
CA GLN A 45 -0.41 -22.37 -1.62
C GLN A 45 0.80 -21.68 -2.25
N LEU A 46 1.45 -20.80 -1.48
CA LEU A 46 2.60 -20.02 -1.91
C LEU A 46 3.68 -20.05 -0.84
N ARG A 47 4.90 -20.50 -1.19
CA ARG A 47 6.04 -20.54 -0.26
C ARG A 47 6.38 -19.16 0.28
N LEU A 48 6.83 -19.06 1.54
CA LEU A 48 7.32 -17.81 2.13
C LEU A 48 8.61 -17.32 1.44
N SER A 49 9.44 -18.24 0.95
CA SER A 49 10.65 -17.93 0.17
C SER A 49 10.36 -17.27 -1.19
N PHE A 50 9.11 -17.30 -1.66
CA PHE A 50 8.68 -16.47 -2.80
C PHE A 50 8.59 -14.98 -2.40
N ILE A 51 8.16 -14.72 -1.17
CA ILE A 51 7.79 -13.39 -0.66
C ILE A 51 9.02 -12.67 -0.09
N ALA A 52 9.80 -13.37 0.73
CA ALA A 52 10.92 -12.82 1.49
C ALA A 52 12.21 -13.62 1.25
N HIS A 53 13.36 -13.02 1.59
CA HIS A 53 14.60 -13.76 1.70
C HIS A 53 14.45 -14.90 2.72
N PRO A 54 14.78 -16.16 2.37
CA PRO A 54 14.84 -17.22 3.37
C PRO A 54 15.94 -16.90 4.38
N ASP A 55 15.62 -16.97 5.68
CA ASP A 55 16.56 -16.61 6.78
C ASP A 55 17.88 -17.42 6.73
N THR A 56 17.90 -18.56 6.02
CA THR A 56 19.06 -19.45 5.84
C THR A 56 19.98 -19.09 4.67
N GLU A 57 19.64 -18.09 3.85
CA GLU A 57 20.46 -17.59 2.73
C GLU A 57 20.81 -16.11 2.91
N ALA A 58 21.11 -15.73 4.17
CA ALA A 58 21.68 -14.43 4.50
C ALA A 58 23.02 -14.24 3.75
N GLY A 59 22.97 -13.58 2.60
CA GLY A 59 24.10 -13.40 1.68
C GLY A 59 23.83 -13.76 0.21
N SER A 60 22.67 -14.34 -0.12
CA SER A 60 22.25 -14.45 -1.52
C SER A 60 22.03 -13.05 -2.10
N SER A 61 22.78 -12.70 -3.14
CA SER A 61 22.65 -11.42 -3.85
C SER A 61 21.35 -11.31 -4.67
N GLU A 62 20.62 -12.42 -4.84
CA GLU A 62 19.43 -12.44 -5.68
C GLU A 62 18.17 -12.08 -4.89
N ALA A 63 17.43 -11.09 -5.39
CA ALA A 63 16.19 -10.61 -4.80
C ALA A 63 15.12 -11.71 -4.70
N PRO A 64 14.18 -11.65 -3.73
CA PRO A 64 13.10 -12.62 -3.65
C PRO A 64 12.27 -12.65 -4.96
N PRO A 65 11.71 -13.80 -5.35
CA PRO A 65 10.88 -13.94 -6.55
C PRO A 65 9.79 -12.87 -6.71
N LEU A 66 9.10 -12.51 -5.62
CA LEU A 66 8.11 -11.42 -5.59
C LEU A 66 8.71 -10.09 -6.08
N ALA A 67 9.88 -9.72 -5.57
CA ALA A 67 10.56 -8.49 -5.96
C ALA A 67 11.02 -8.53 -7.42
N ARG A 68 11.56 -9.67 -7.87
CA ARG A 68 11.98 -9.89 -9.27
C ARG A 68 10.82 -9.70 -10.24
N MET A 69 9.63 -10.23 -9.92
CA MET A 69 8.43 -10.09 -10.76
C MET A 69 7.96 -8.65 -10.93
N LEU A 70 8.06 -7.84 -9.87
CA LEU A 70 7.59 -6.45 -9.88
C LEU A 70 8.57 -5.47 -10.56
N ARG A 71 9.82 -5.88 -10.79
CA ARG A 71 10.82 -5.05 -11.50
C ARG A 71 10.55 -4.99 -13.00
N GLY A 72 11.00 -3.92 -13.64
CA GLY A 72 10.92 -3.75 -15.10
C GLY A 72 9.58 -3.18 -15.61
N GLY A 73 8.93 -2.30 -14.86
CA GLY A 73 7.83 -1.45 -15.33
C GLY A 73 6.42 -2.02 -15.16
N ARG A 74 5.46 -1.48 -15.93
CA ARG A 74 3.99 -1.73 -15.79
C ARG A 74 3.56 -3.19 -16.03
N GLY A 75 4.45 -4.05 -16.53
CA GLY A 75 4.20 -5.48 -16.76
C GLY A 75 4.22 -6.33 -15.49
N GLY A 76 4.87 -5.86 -14.41
CA GLY A 76 5.09 -6.64 -13.19
C GLY A 76 3.80 -7.13 -12.53
N GLN A 77 2.75 -6.31 -12.52
CA GLN A 77 1.44 -6.71 -11.97
C GLN A 77 0.82 -7.89 -12.71
N VAL A 78 0.99 -7.97 -14.03
CA VAL A 78 0.39 -9.03 -14.84
C VAL A 78 1.13 -10.34 -14.59
N ARG A 79 2.46 -10.29 -14.51
CA ARG A 79 3.31 -11.45 -14.17
C ARG A 79 2.91 -12.06 -12.83
N LEU A 80 2.83 -11.22 -11.78
CA LEU A 80 2.49 -11.67 -10.44
C LEU A 80 1.08 -12.26 -10.38
N LYS A 81 0.07 -11.53 -10.87
CA LYS A 81 -1.31 -12.02 -10.86
C LYS A 81 -1.48 -13.32 -11.66
N LEU A 82 -0.86 -13.39 -12.84
CA LEU A 82 -0.91 -14.57 -13.70
C LEU A 82 -0.27 -15.78 -13.03
N PHE A 83 0.92 -15.61 -12.44
CA PHE A 83 1.61 -16.70 -11.75
C PHE A 83 0.82 -17.23 -10.55
N LEU A 84 0.27 -16.35 -9.70
CA LEU A 84 -0.60 -16.78 -8.60
C LEU A 84 -1.85 -17.51 -9.11
N SER A 85 -2.39 -17.09 -10.24
CA SER A 85 -3.56 -17.73 -10.85
C SER A 85 -3.23 -19.13 -11.39
N TYR A 86 -2.01 -19.33 -11.90
CA TYR A 86 -1.54 -20.68 -12.24
C TYR A 86 -1.40 -21.58 -11.02
N LEU A 87 -0.83 -21.08 -9.92
CA LEU A 87 -0.73 -21.81 -8.65
C LEU A 87 -2.12 -22.19 -8.11
N TRP A 88 -3.07 -21.26 -8.17
CA TRP A 88 -4.46 -21.51 -7.77
C TRP A 88 -5.12 -22.64 -8.58
N MET A 89 -4.82 -22.71 -9.88
CA MET A 89 -5.34 -23.72 -10.79
C MET A 89 -4.61 -25.07 -10.73
N GLN A 90 -3.56 -25.23 -9.91
CA GLN A 90 -2.94 -26.53 -9.66
C GLN A 90 -3.82 -27.36 -8.72
N THR A 91 -4.74 -28.20 -9.21
CA THR A 91 -5.69 -28.95 -8.37
C THR A 91 -5.08 -30.12 -7.58
N THR A 92 -3.92 -30.62 -8.00
CA THR A 92 -3.19 -31.72 -7.35
C THR A 92 -1.86 -31.25 -6.79
N ASP A 93 -1.26 -32.00 -5.86
CA ASP A 93 -0.02 -31.61 -5.18
C ASP A 93 1.22 -31.59 -6.09
N ARG A 94 1.04 -31.98 -7.36
CA ARG A 94 2.07 -31.93 -8.39
C ARG A 94 1.62 -31.05 -9.54
N THR A 95 2.59 -30.52 -10.27
CA THR A 95 2.34 -29.70 -11.45
C THR A 95 1.47 -30.43 -12.48
N THR A 96 0.46 -29.73 -12.97
CA THR A 96 -0.46 -30.14 -14.03
C THR A 96 -0.42 -29.07 -15.12
N ALA A 97 -0.27 -29.48 -16.37
CA ALA A 97 -0.22 -28.57 -17.50
C ALA A 97 -1.58 -27.86 -17.69
N LEU A 98 -1.53 -26.54 -17.85
CA LEU A 98 -2.68 -25.66 -18.05
C LEU A 98 -2.73 -25.22 -19.52
N ALA A 99 -3.69 -25.74 -20.27
CA ALA A 99 -3.87 -25.44 -21.70
C ALA A 99 -5.09 -24.53 -21.91
N PHE A 100 -5.02 -23.30 -21.40
CA PHE A 100 -6.07 -22.29 -21.56
C PHE A 100 -5.61 -21.13 -22.46
N PRO A 101 -6.48 -20.60 -23.34
CA PRO A 101 -6.13 -19.47 -24.21
C PRO A 101 -5.68 -18.24 -23.42
N ALA A 102 -4.75 -17.45 -23.98
CA ALA A 102 -4.28 -16.20 -23.38
C ALA A 102 -5.42 -15.20 -23.10
N GLN A 103 -6.45 -15.19 -23.96
CA GLN A 103 -7.67 -14.40 -23.76
C GLN A 103 -8.41 -14.75 -22.47
N SER A 104 -8.49 -16.04 -22.11
CA SER A 104 -9.18 -16.48 -20.89
C SER A 104 -8.47 -15.97 -19.64
N TRP A 105 -7.13 -15.96 -19.65
CA TRP A 105 -6.32 -15.36 -18.60
C TRP A 105 -6.45 -13.84 -18.56
N ALA A 106 -6.47 -13.19 -19.73
CA ALA A 106 -6.64 -11.75 -19.82
C ALA A 106 -8.01 -11.32 -19.26
N GLN A 107 -9.08 -12.08 -19.53
CA GLN A 107 -10.40 -11.85 -18.97
C GLN A 107 -10.43 -12.12 -17.45
N LEU A 108 -9.82 -13.22 -16.98
CA LEU A 108 -9.70 -13.52 -15.54
C LEU A 108 -9.07 -12.35 -14.77
N LEU A 109 -8.02 -11.76 -15.33
CA LEU A 109 -7.24 -10.69 -14.72
C LEU A 109 -7.81 -9.28 -14.98
N ASP A 110 -8.97 -9.20 -15.64
CA ASP A 110 -9.65 -7.96 -16.03
C ASP A 110 -8.77 -7.01 -16.85
N LEU A 111 -7.98 -7.58 -17.77
CA LEU A 111 -7.16 -6.81 -18.69
C LEU A 111 -8.01 -6.21 -19.81
N PRO A 112 -7.72 -4.97 -20.25
CA PRO A 112 -8.47 -4.33 -21.32
C PRO A 112 -8.30 -5.11 -22.63
N GLN A 113 -9.40 -5.24 -23.38
CA GLN A 113 -9.48 -5.95 -24.65
C GLN A 113 -8.85 -7.36 -24.57
N PRO A 114 -9.47 -8.31 -23.85
CA PRO A 114 -8.90 -9.63 -23.59
C PRO A 114 -8.48 -10.39 -24.85
N ALA A 115 -9.20 -10.23 -25.96
CA ALA A 115 -8.92 -10.91 -27.23
C ALA A 115 -7.69 -10.35 -27.98
N THR A 116 -7.22 -9.14 -27.66
CA THR A 116 -6.14 -8.46 -28.40
C THR A 116 -5.03 -8.02 -27.45
N THR A 117 -5.06 -6.77 -26.98
CA THR A 117 -4.01 -6.17 -26.14
C THR A 117 -3.89 -6.91 -24.80
N GLY A 118 -5.00 -7.38 -24.23
CA GLY A 118 -5.01 -8.21 -23.03
C GLY A 118 -4.26 -9.53 -23.22
N ALA A 119 -4.60 -10.30 -24.25
CA ALA A 119 -3.90 -11.54 -24.61
C ALA A 119 -2.41 -11.30 -24.88
N ARG A 120 -2.06 -10.20 -25.58
CA ARG A 120 -0.66 -9.83 -25.82
C ARG A 120 0.11 -9.63 -24.51
N ARG A 121 -0.47 -8.93 -23.53
CA ARG A 121 0.15 -8.72 -22.20
C ARG A 121 0.30 -10.03 -21.42
N VAL A 122 -0.63 -10.97 -21.56
CA VAL A 122 -0.51 -12.31 -20.98
C VAL A 122 0.66 -13.06 -21.61
N ASN A 123 0.79 -13.05 -22.94
CA ASN A 123 1.89 -13.71 -23.64
C ASN A 123 3.25 -13.10 -23.26
N GLU A 124 3.35 -11.77 -23.14
CA GLU A 124 4.56 -11.09 -22.64
C GLU A 124 4.91 -11.51 -21.20
N ALA A 125 3.90 -11.66 -20.34
CA ALA A 125 4.08 -12.14 -18.98
C ALA A 125 4.53 -13.60 -18.95
N GLN A 126 3.93 -14.48 -19.77
CA GLN A 126 4.35 -15.88 -19.91
C GLN A 126 5.80 -15.98 -20.40
N ALA A 127 6.17 -15.24 -21.45
CA ALA A 127 7.53 -15.24 -21.97
C ALA A 127 8.54 -14.75 -20.92
N TRP A 128 8.17 -13.78 -20.08
CA TRP A 128 9.01 -13.36 -18.96
C TRP A 128 9.11 -14.46 -17.89
N LEU A 129 7.98 -15.05 -17.47
CA LEU A 129 7.94 -16.09 -16.45
C LEU A 129 8.75 -17.33 -16.88
N GLU A 130 8.67 -17.71 -18.15
CA GLU A 130 9.43 -18.82 -18.71
C GLU A 130 10.94 -18.53 -18.72
N ARG A 131 11.35 -17.36 -19.23
CA ARG A 131 12.77 -16.96 -19.21
C ARG A 131 13.39 -16.89 -17.82
N HIS A 132 12.57 -16.71 -16.78
CA HIS A 132 13.04 -16.62 -15.40
C HIS A 132 12.72 -17.89 -14.58
N GLY A 133 12.36 -19.00 -15.22
CA GLY A 133 12.26 -20.31 -14.55
C GLY A 133 11.02 -20.52 -13.67
N PHE A 134 9.95 -19.73 -13.86
CA PHE A 134 8.69 -19.88 -13.12
C PHE A 134 7.70 -20.83 -13.79
N ILE A 135 7.78 -20.95 -15.13
CA ILE A 135 6.92 -21.83 -15.92
C ILE A 135 7.72 -22.40 -17.09
N THR A 136 7.19 -23.42 -17.74
CA THR A 136 7.55 -23.79 -19.12
C THR A 136 6.31 -23.71 -20.01
N VAL A 137 6.50 -23.34 -21.28
CA VAL A 137 5.42 -23.21 -22.25
C VAL A 137 5.70 -24.17 -23.41
N LYS A 138 4.83 -25.17 -23.58
CA LYS A 138 4.86 -26.05 -24.74
C LYS A 138 3.87 -25.54 -25.78
N ALA A 139 4.38 -25.14 -26.94
CA ALA A 139 3.55 -24.76 -28.08
C ALA A 139 2.65 -25.94 -28.50
N ASN A 140 1.38 -25.66 -28.75
CA ASN A 140 0.42 -26.66 -29.22
C ASN A 140 -0.32 -26.11 -30.45
N PRO A 141 0.15 -26.40 -31.68
CA PRO A 141 -0.45 -25.87 -32.90
C PRO A 141 -1.96 -26.12 -32.97
N GLY A 142 -2.73 -25.08 -33.31
CA GLY A 142 -4.19 -25.13 -33.39
C GLY A 142 -4.93 -25.15 -32.04
N HIS A 143 -4.21 -25.17 -30.92
CA HIS A 143 -4.77 -25.21 -29.57
C HIS A 143 -4.08 -24.17 -28.67
N ALA A 144 -4.57 -24.02 -27.43
CA ALA A 144 -3.86 -23.22 -26.44
C ALA A 144 -2.53 -23.87 -26.06
N ASN A 145 -1.48 -23.06 -25.92
CA ASN A 145 -0.18 -23.52 -25.41
C ASN A 145 -0.35 -24.12 -24.02
N ALA A 146 0.35 -25.22 -23.77
CA ALA A 146 0.32 -25.90 -22.48
C ALA A 146 1.38 -25.28 -21.55
N VAL A 147 0.93 -24.66 -20.46
CA VAL A 147 1.79 -24.03 -19.45
C VAL A 147 1.98 -24.98 -18.27
N THR A 148 3.22 -25.32 -17.94
CA THR A 148 3.55 -26.12 -16.76
C THR A 148 4.21 -25.24 -15.71
N VAL A 149 3.71 -25.27 -14.48
CA VAL A 149 4.21 -24.44 -13.39
C VAL A 149 5.45 -25.09 -12.76
N LEU A 150 6.48 -24.28 -12.51
CA LEU A 150 7.69 -24.66 -11.79
C LEU A 150 7.65 -24.13 -10.36
N ASN A 151 8.61 -24.56 -9.53
CA ASN A 151 8.75 -24.11 -8.15
C ASN A 151 8.84 -22.58 -8.07
N GLU A 152 8.15 -22.00 -7.09
CA GLU A 152 8.01 -20.56 -6.92
C GLU A 152 9.33 -19.86 -6.58
N THR A 153 10.34 -20.60 -6.12
CA THR A 153 11.71 -20.11 -5.93
C THR A 153 12.43 -19.82 -7.25
N ALA A 154 11.88 -20.26 -8.38
CA ALA A 154 12.52 -20.23 -9.70
C ALA A 154 13.85 -21.01 -9.78
N ASP A 155 13.99 -22.08 -8.99
CA ASP A 155 15.12 -23.01 -9.06
C ASP A 155 15.03 -23.99 -10.26
N GLY A 156 13.98 -23.90 -11.07
CA GLY A 156 13.74 -24.75 -12.23
C GLY A 156 13.13 -26.13 -11.92
N SER A 157 12.98 -26.49 -10.64
CA SER A 157 12.35 -27.75 -10.25
C SER A 157 10.83 -27.75 -10.52
N PRO A 158 10.20 -28.92 -10.74
CA PRO A 158 8.76 -29.01 -10.90
C PRO A 158 8.01 -28.49 -9.67
N TYR A 159 6.90 -27.79 -9.88
CA TYR A 159 6.05 -27.38 -8.77
C TYR A 159 5.52 -28.59 -7.99
N ILE A 160 5.74 -28.55 -6.68
CA ILE A 160 5.07 -29.40 -5.69
C ILE A 160 4.41 -28.46 -4.69
N ALA A 161 3.13 -28.73 -4.38
CA ALA A 161 2.39 -27.95 -3.40
C ALA A 161 3.18 -27.87 -2.07
N PRO A 162 3.42 -26.65 -1.54
CA PRO A 162 4.25 -26.46 -0.35
C PRO A 162 3.87 -27.31 0.85
N GLY A 163 2.56 -27.53 1.11
CA GLY A 163 2.11 -28.40 2.18
C GLY A 163 2.50 -29.87 1.98
N ALA A 164 2.50 -30.37 0.75
CA ALA A 164 2.95 -31.72 0.42
C ALA A 164 4.48 -31.85 0.55
N ALA A 165 5.21 -30.85 0.07
CA ALA A 165 6.67 -30.79 0.21
C ALA A 165 7.10 -30.70 1.69
N ALA A 166 6.49 -29.81 2.48
CA ALA A 166 6.73 -29.68 3.91
C ALA A 166 6.43 -30.99 4.66
N LYS A 167 5.38 -31.72 4.26
CA LYS A 167 5.07 -33.05 4.83
C LYS A 167 6.14 -34.08 4.51
N ALA A 168 6.66 -34.10 3.28
CA ALA A 168 7.74 -35.02 2.88
C ALA A 168 9.05 -34.76 3.65
N HIS A 169 9.32 -33.50 4.00
CA HIS A 169 10.54 -33.06 4.69
C HIS A 169 10.34 -32.71 6.17
N ARG A 170 9.24 -33.16 6.81
CA ARG A 170 8.79 -32.71 8.15
C ARG A 170 9.86 -32.83 9.25
N ASN A 171 10.75 -33.82 9.16
CA ASN A 171 11.79 -34.09 10.17
C ASN A 171 13.19 -33.64 9.74
N THR A 172 13.28 -32.80 8.71
CA THR A 172 14.55 -32.31 8.17
C THR A 172 14.57 -30.78 8.19
N PRO A 173 15.75 -30.14 8.31
CA PRO A 173 15.86 -28.69 8.18
C PRO A 173 15.30 -28.15 6.83
N GLU A 174 15.29 -28.99 5.80
CA GLU A 174 14.74 -28.68 4.49
C GLU A 174 13.23 -28.39 4.53
N GLY A 175 12.48 -28.94 5.49
CA GLY A 175 11.06 -28.66 5.68
C GLY A 175 10.76 -27.17 5.92
N LEU A 176 11.69 -26.43 6.52
CA LEU A 176 11.56 -24.97 6.74
C LEU A 176 11.56 -24.17 5.43
N ARG A 177 12.16 -24.70 4.36
CA ARG A 177 12.15 -24.07 3.02
C ARG A 177 10.78 -24.18 2.33
N HIS A 178 9.85 -24.93 2.92
CA HIS A 178 8.51 -25.18 2.37
C HIS A 178 7.40 -24.56 3.20
N LEU A 179 7.73 -23.70 4.18
CA LEU A 179 6.75 -22.86 4.87
C LEU A 179 6.00 -21.99 3.85
N TYR A 180 4.71 -21.79 4.06
CA TYR A 180 3.84 -21.24 3.03
C TYR A 180 2.63 -20.51 3.62
N VAL A 181 2.08 -19.60 2.81
CA VAL A 181 0.79 -18.95 3.06
C VAL A 181 -0.28 -19.55 2.15
N GLN A 182 -1.53 -19.42 2.58
CA GLN A 182 -2.69 -19.88 1.82
C GLN A 182 -3.51 -18.69 1.31
N LEU A 183 -3.74 -18.64 0.00
CA LEU A 183 -4.56 -17.63 -0.66
C LEU A 183 -5.96 -18.20 -0.93
N PRO A 184 -7.04 -17.65 -0.34
CA PRO A 184 -8.38 -18.20 -0.53
C PRO A 184 -8.87 -17.96 -1.96
N ALA A 185 -9.70 -18.87 -2.49
CA ALA A 185 -10.32 -18.72 -3.81
C ALA A 185 -11.12 -17.42 -3.96
N THR A 186 -11.64 -16.88 -2.86
CA THR A 186 -12.34 -15.59 -2.79
C THR A 186 -11.47 -14.41 -3.22
N LEU A 187 -10.14 -14.52 -3.14
CA LEU A 187 -9.23 -13.53 -3.74
C LEU A 187 -9.48 -13.37 -5.25
N TRP A 188 -9.86 -14.44 -5.95
CA TRP A 188 -10.20 -14.41 -7.37
C TRP A 188 -11.70 -14.22 -7.59
N THR A 189 -12.54 -15.03 -6.94
CA THR A 189 -13.98 -15.09 -7.25
C THR A 189 -14.75 -13.86 -6.77
N ASN A 190 -14.25 -13.15 -5.76
CA ASN A 190 -14.87 -11.93 -5.28
C ASN A 190 -14.25 -10.66 -5.88
N GLY A 191 -13.26 -10.73 -6.79
CA GLY A 191 -12.82 -9.56 -7.54
C GLY A 191 -11.53 -8.87 -7.07
N TYR A 192 -10.91 -9.35 -5.98
CA TYR A 192 -9.74 -8.66 -5.38
C TYR A 192 -8.51 -8.76 -6.26
N ILE A 193 -8.25 -9.91 -6.89
CA ILE A 193 -7.11 -10.07 -7.80
C ILE A 193 -7.23 -9.15 -9.03
N GLN A 194 -8.44 -8.84 -9.48
CA GLN A 194 -8.71 -7.93 -10.59
C GLN A 194 -8.41 -6.49 -10.15
N LEU A 195 -8.92 -6.08 -8.99
CA LEU A 195 -8.80 -4.70 -8.51
C LEU A 195 -7.43 -4.34 -7.92
N MET A 196 -6.73 -5.24 -7.22
CA MET A 196 -5.44 -4.94 -6.59
C MET A 196 -4.41 -4.50 -7.63
N THR A 197 -3.64 -3.47 -7.31
CA THR A 197 -2.42 -3.14 -8.04
C THR A 197 -1.33 -4.17 -7.77
N GLY A 198 -0.25 -4.18 -8.56
CA GLY A 198 0.92 -5.00 -8.25
C GLY A 198 1.52 -4.70 -6.87
N ALA A 199 1.50 -3.43 -6.44
CA ALA A 199 2.00 -3.01 -5.14
C ALA A 199 1.08 -3.47 -3.99
N GLY A 200 -0.24 -3.37 -4.16
CA GLY A 200 -1.20 -3.85 -3.16
C GLY A 200 -1.16 -5.35 -2.98
N LEU A 201 -1.10 -6.10 -4.08
CA LEU A 201 -0.96 -7.55 -4.03
C LEU A 201 0.36 -7.96 -3.35
N ALA A 202 1.46 -7.29 -3.65
CA ALA A 202 2.74 -7.52 -2.96
C ALA A 202 2.65 -7.23 -1.46
N MET A 203 2.06 -6.08 -1.08
CA MET A 203 1.87 -5.73 0.32
C MET A 203 0.95 -6.72 1.05
N TYR A 204 -0.07 -7.26 0.38
CA TYR A 204 -0.96 -8.28 0.94
C TYR A 204 -0.16 -9.55 1.26
N LEU A 205 0.62 -10.06 0.31
CA LEU A 205 1.49 -11.22 0.53
C LEU A 205 2.50 -10.99 1.65
N ILE A 206 3.09 -9.80 1.73
CA ILE A 206 4.00 -9.40 2.80
C ILE A 206 3.32 -9.42 4.16
N LEU A 207 2.09 -8.92 4.27
CA LEU A 207 1.34 -9.01 5.53
C LEU A 207 1.05 -10.46 5.91
N LEU A 208 0.78 -11.34 4.94
CA LEU A 208 0.63 -12.78 5.22
C LEU A 208 1.92 -13.40 5.76
N ASP A 209 3.10 -13.03 5.23
CA ASP A 209 4.41 -13.44 5.79
C ASP A 209 4.57 -12.96 7.23
N GLN A 210 4.18 -11.73 7.54
CA GLN A 210 4.32 -11.16 8.89
C GLN A 210 3.35 -11.77 9.92
N TYR A 211 2.19 -12.26 9.49
CA TYR A 211 1.28 -12.97 10.38
C TYR A 211 1.67 -14.43 10.59
N TRP A 212 2.45 -15.03 9.70
CA TRP A 212 2.89 -16.43 9.85
C TRP A 212 3.72 -16.66 11.13
N PRO A 213 3.54 -17.78 11.87
CA PRO A 213 2.64 -18.90 11.63
C PRO A 213 1.25 -18.76 12.25
N THR A 214 0.87 -17.55 12.67
CA THR A 214 -0.42 -17.29 13.32
C THR A 214 -1.57 -17.56 12.35
N GLU A 215 -2.62 -18.23 12.84
CA GLU A 215 -3.85 -18.37 12.07
C GLU A 215 -4.50 -17.01 11.80
N LEU A 216 -5.05 -16.84 10.60
CA LEU A 216 -5.71 -15.61 10.17
C LEU A 216 -7.15 -15.49 10.74
N VAL A 217 -7.27 -15.61 12.07
CA VAL A 217 -8.53 -15.46 12.80
C VAL A 217 -8.62 -14.02 13.31
N GLU A 218 -9.66 -13.32 12.91
CA GLU A 218 -9.89 -11.93 13.35
C GLU A 218 -10.40 -11.87 14.81
N PRO A 219 -10.05 -10.82 15.58
CA PRO A 219 -9.20 -9.69 15.20
C PRO A 219 -7.71 -10.04 15.22
N LEU A 220 -6.99 -9.65 14.16
CA LEU A 220 -5.55 -9.85 14.07
C LEU A 220 -4.76 -8.82 14.89
N HIS A 221 -3.61 -9.25 15.41
CA HIS A 221 -2.67 -8.36 16.10
C HIS A 221 -2.10 -7.31 15.13
N HIS A 222 -1.56 -6.23 15.68
CA HIS A 222 -0.96 -5.18 14.86
C HIS A 222 0.44 -5.58 14.40
N VAL A 223 0.71 -5.43 13.12
CA VAL A 223 2.03 -5.65 12.53
C VAL A 223 2.73 -4.30 12.36
N TRP A 224 3.96 -4.21 12.86
CA TRP A 224 4.86 -3.11 12.56
C TRP A 224 6.13 -3.62 11.90
N VAL A 225 6.44 -3.07 10.73
CA VAL A 225 7.69 -3.35 10.01
C VAL A 225 8.42 -2.03 9.82
N SER A 226 9.64 -1.90 10.34
CA SER A 226 10.45 -0.70 10.09
C SER A 226 10.74 -0.55 8.58
N PRO A 227 10.93 0.67 8.04
CA PRO A 227 11.26 0.84 6.61
C PRO A 227 12.52 0.08 6.20
N LYS A 228 13.53 0.02 7.07
CA LYS A 228 14.77 -0.73 6.83
C LYS A 228 14.52 -2.23 6.79
N ALA A 229 13.86 -2.80 7.81
CA ALA A 229 13.54 -4.24 7.85
C ALA A 229 12.67 -4.68 6.65
N PHE A 230 11.78 -3.79 6.18
CA PHE A 230 11.00 -4.03 4.97
C PHE A 230 11.89 -4.12 3.72
N ALA A 231 12.79 -3.16 3.53
CA ALA A 231 13.69 -3.15 2.38
C ALA A 231 14.63 -4.36 2.40
N ASP A 232 15.22 -4.66 3.58
CA ASP A 232 16.18 -5.75 3.74
C ASP A 232 15.53 -7.13 3.54
N ARG A 233 14.30 -7.35 4.03
CA ARG A 233 13.62 -8.67 3.95
C ARG A 233 12.96 -8.94 2.60
N TYR A 234 12.39 -7.91 1.95
CA TYR A 234 11.56 -8.06 0.75
C TYR A 234 12.19 -7.51 -0.52
N ASP A 235 13.28 -6.75 -0.43
CA ASP A 235 13.96 -6.09 -1.55
C ASP A 235 13.01 -5.29 -2.47
N LEU A 236 12.08 -4.59 -1.81
CA LEU A 236 11.08 -3.70 -2.41
C LEU A 236 11.25 -2.26 -1.93
N SER A 237 10.93 -1.31 -2.83
CA SER A 237 11.09 0.11 -2.55
C SER A 237 10.07 0.64 -1.52
N PRO A 238 10.41 1.73 -0.79
CA PRO A 238 9.44 2.44 0.07
C PRO A 238 8.20 2.96 -0.67
N ASP A 239 8.33 3.26 -1.97
CA ASP A 239 7.23 3.68 -2.83
C ASP A 239 6.24 2.52 -3.08
N THR A 240 6.75 1.32 -3.38
CA THR A 240 5.91 0.11 -3.49
C THR A 240 5.16 -0.15 -2.19
N ARG A 241 5.82 0.01 -1.04
CA ARG A 241 5.19 -0.11 0.27
C ARG A 241 4.03 0.87 0.44
N THR A 242 4.28 2.16 0.18
CA THR A 242 3.29 3.23 0.35
C THR A 242 2.09 3.01 -0.57
N LYS A 243 2.34 2.71 -1.85
CA LYS A 243 1.29 2.41 -2.83
C LYS A 243 0.49 1.18 -2.43
N GLY A 244 1.15 0.12 -1.97
CA GLY A 244 0.49 -1.10 -1.55
C GLY A 244 -0.39 -0.92 -0.32
N ILE A 245 0.07 -0.17 0.68
CA ILE A 245 -0.74 0.17 1.87
C ILE A 245 -2.00 0.94 1.46
N ASN A 246 -1.86 1.97 0.62
CA ASN A 246 -3.00 2.76 0.17
C ASN A 246 -3.98 1.90 -0.62
N ASP A 247 -3.48 1.04 -1.51
CA ASP A 247 -4.29 0.15 -2.32
C ASP A 247 -5.13 -0.83 -1.48
N LEU A 248 -4.51 -1.45 -0.48
CA LEU A 248 -5.23 -2.35 0.44
C LEU A 248 -6.23 -1.60 1.33
N ARG A 249 -5.92 -0.36 1.73
CA ARG A 249 -6.84 0.48 2.49
C ARG A 249 -8.06 0.85 1.67
N ASP A 250 -7.88 1.20 0.39
CA ASP A 250 -8.97 1.52 -0.52
C ASP A 250 -9.86 0.30 -0.83
N LEU A 251 -9.31 -0.91 -0.70
CA LEU A 251 -10.06 -2.17 -0.79
C LEU A 251 -10.64 -2.64 0.55
N GLY A 252 -10.44 -1.88 1.63
CA GLY A 252 -10.91 -2.23 2.98
C GLY A 252 -10.18 -3.42 3.62
N LEU A 253 -9.07 -3.88 3.04
CA LEU A 253 -8.30 -5.03 3.52
C LEU A 253 -7.30 -4.66 4.61
N LEU A 254 -7.02 -3.38 4.80
CA LEU A 254 -6.00 -2.89 5.72
C LEU A 254 -6.50 -1.65 6.48
N THR A 255 -6.33 -1.66 7.80
CA THR A 255 -6.38 -0.45 8.62
C THR A 255 -5.03 -0.18 9.25
N PHE A 256 -4.82 1.06 9.69
CA PHE A 256 -3.65 1.42 10.49
C PHE A 256 -4.07 2.23 11.70
N SER A 257 -3.26 2.14 12.77
CA SER A 257 -3.35 3.02 13.93
C SER A 257 -1.96 3.55 14.27
N ARG A 258 -1.88 4.70 14.95
CA ARG A 258 -0.62 5.20 15.50
C ARG A 258 -0.49 4.68 16.92
N LYS A 259 0.52 3.85 17.17
CA LYS A 259 0.84 3.35 18.51
C LYS A 259 2.29 3.66 18.89
N PRO A 260 2.59 3.87 20.18
CA PRO A 260 3.95 3.82 20.69
C PRO A 260 4.46 2.37 20.59
N ILE A 261 5.74 2.19 20.26
CA ILE A 261 6.33 0.85 20.04
C ILE A 261 7.27 0.41 21.18
N ASN A 262 7.68 1.32 22.06
CA ASN A 262 8.31 1.00 23.35
C ASN A 262 7.64 1.85 24.45
N PRO A 263 6.70 1.29 25.22
CA PRO A 263 6.13 1.99 26.38
C PRO A 263 7.05 1.96 27.62
N ASP A 264 8.02 1.05 27.68
CA ASP A 264 8.82 0.77 28.90
C ASP A 264 10.24 1.37 28.90
N ASP A 265 10.68 1.99 27.81
CA ASP A 265 12.00 2.66 27.75
C ASP A 265 11.85 4.15 28.07
N PHE A 266 12.76 4.69 28.87
CA PHE A 266 12.91 6.12 29.20
C PHE A 266 13.22 7.04 28.00
N ASP A 267 12.95 6.58 26.77
CA ASP A 267 13.18 7.28 25.51
C ASP A 267 11.90 7.97 25.01
N ILE A 268 12.07 8.95 24.12
CA ILE A 268 10.96 9.70 23.49
C ILE A 268 9.99 8.72 22.80
N GLU A 269 8.73 8.69 23.24
CA GLU A 269 7.65 7.88 22.66
C GLU A 269 7.48 8.17 21.16
N ARG A 270 8.11 7.32 20.34
CA ARG A 270 8.02 7.41 18.89
C ARG A 270 6.74 6.71 18.44
N LEU A 271 5.70 7.49 18.14
CA LEU A 271 4.51 6.99 17.47
C LEU A 271 4.87 6.41 16.08
N ARG A 272 4.30 5.25 15.78
CA ARG A 272 4.48 4.54 14.51
C ARG A 272 3.15 4.04 13.99
N ASN A 273 3.01 4.01 12.66
CA ASN A 273 1.88 3.35 12.03
C ASN A 273 2.04 1.84 12.18
N VAL A 274 1.10 1.22 12.86
CA VAL A 274 0.95 -0.23 12.97
C VAL A 274 -0.26 -0.65 12.13
N TYR A 275 -0.16 -1.79 11.47
CA TYR A 275 -1.12 -2.23 10.45
C TYR A 275 -1.90 -3.44 10.92
N THR A 276 -3.18 -3.51 10.56
CA THR A 276 -4.03 -4.68 10.82
C THR A 276 -4.69 -5.09 9.51
N LEU A 277 -4.43 -6.33 9.10
CA LEU A 277 -5.09 -6.95 7.94
C LEU A 277 -6.51 -7.40 8.34
N HIS A 278 -7.45 -7.31 7.40
CA HIS A 278 -8.83 -7.81 7.54
C HIS A 278 -9.14 -8.91 6.51
N PRO A 279 -8.63 -10.15 6.70
CA PRO A 279 -8.86 -11.25 5.77
C PRO A 279 -10.34 -11.55 5.49
N GLY A 280 -11.23 -11.36 6.46
CA GLY A 280 -12.68 -11.60 6.31
C GLY A 280 -13.34 -10.67 5.30
N GLN A 281 -12.69 -9.56 4.95
CA GLN A 281 -13.15 -8.69 3.86
C GLN A 281 -13.11 -9.41 2.50
N LEU A 282 -12.22 -10.39 2.30
CA LEU A 282 -12.16 -11.17 1.06
C LEU A 282 -13.42 -11.98 0.79
N ASP A 283 -14.24 -12.29 1.79
CA ASP A 283 -15.49 -13.05 1.63
C ASP A 283 -16.64 -12.21 1.05
N LYS A 284 -16.44 -10.91 0.91
CA LYS A 284 -17.39 -9.97 0.30
C LYS A 284 -16.94 -9.59 -1.11
N PRO A 285 -17.87 -9.23 -2.03
CA PRO A 285 -17.50 -8.67 -3.32
C PRO A 285 -16.54 -7.47 -3.19
N ALA A 286 -15.46 -7.51 -3.95
CA ALA A 286 -14.44 -6.49 -3.95
C ALA A 286 -14.99 -5.19 -4.52
N HIS A 287 -14.76 -4.12 -3.78
CA HIS A 287 -15.12 -2.79 -4.18
C HIS A 287 -14.07 -1.84 -3.65
N ARG A 288 -13.39 -1.16 -4.56
CA ARG A 288 -12.45 -0.10 -4.22
C ARG A 288 -13.28 1.12 -3.87
N ARG A 289 -13.23 1.47 -2.60
CA ARG A 289 -13.62 2.79 -2.12
C ARG A 289 -12.30 3.50 -1.95
N PRO A 290 -11.88 4.37 -2.91
CA PRO A 290 -10.82 5.30 -2.60
C PRO A 290 -11.21 5.91 -1.28
N GLN A 291 -10.49 5.58 -0.21
CA GLN A 291 -10.79 6.27 1.01
C GLN A 291 -10.59 7.71 0.60
N GLN A 292 -11.55 8.58 0.90
CA GLN A 292 -11.18 9.96 1.03
C GLN A 292 -10.05 9.90 2.06
N ILE A 293 -8.81 9.83 1.56
CA ILE A 293 -7.83 10.81 1.90
C ILE A 293 -8.71 12.06 1.87
N LYS A 294 -9.18 12.48 3.06
CA LYS A 294 -8.98 13.86 3.46
C LYS A 294 -7.58 14.08 2.96
N THR A 295 -7.49 14.52 1.71
CA THR A 295 -6.28 14.96 1.06
C THR A 295 -6.08 16.13 1.94
N MET A 296 -5.38 15.87 3.06
CA MET A 296 -5.08 16.88 3.99
C MET A 296 -4.12 17.64 3.14
N SER A 297 -4.67 18.63 2.43
CA SER A 297 -3.87 19.62 1.77
C SER A 297 -2.90 20.05 2.86
N THR A 298 -1.73 20.53 2.52
CA THR A 298 -0.85 21.11 3.53
C THR A 298 -1.60 22.17 4.39
N ARG A 299 -2.79 22.66 3.97
CA ARG A 299 -3.73 23.45 4.77
C ARG A 299 -4.63 22.69 5.77
N ASP A 300 -4.85 21.39 5.66
CA ASP A 300 -5.75 20.64 6.55
C ASP A 300 -5.03 20.09 7.80
N LEU A 301 -3.70 20.00 7.78
CA LEU A 301 -2.88 19.75 9.00
C LEU A 301 -2.71 21.02 9.83
N LYS A 302 -3.25 22.14 9.35
CA LYS A 302 -3.20 23.42 10.02
C LYS A 302 -4.01 23.32 11.32
N PRO A 303 -3.37 23.53 12.47
CA PRO A 303 -4.05 23.47 13.76
C PRO A 303 -5.22 24.45 13.83
N ASP A 304 -6.37 23.95 14.30
CA ASP A 304 -7.59 24.75 14.47
C ASP A 304 -7.62 25.33 15.89
N PRO A 305 -7.52 26.66 16.07
CA PRO A 305 -7.61 27.26 17.40
C PRO A 305 -8.98 27.11 18.04
N LEU A 306 -10.05 26.98 17.24
CA LEU A 306 -11.43 26.86 17.75
C LEU A 306 -11.72 25.48 18.35
N SER A 307 -10.82 24.51 18.20
CA SER A 307 -10.95 23.22 18.88
C SER A 307 -10.51 23.25 20.34
N ALA A 308 -9.98 24.38 20.84
CA ALA A 308 -9.49 24.51 22.20
C ALA A 308 -10.61 24.96 23.15
N ASN A 309 -10.91 24.16 24.16
CA ASN A 309 -11.91 24.46 25.19
C ASN A 309 -11.28 25.00 26.48
N THR A 310 -9.95 25.01 26.58
CA THR A 310 -9.22 25.57 27.71
C THR A 310 -8.05 26.44 27.26
N PRO A 311 -7.58 27.38 28.11
CA PRO A 311 -6.38 28.17 27.81
C PRO A 311 -5.12 27.31 27.58
N ALA A 312 -5.02 26.17 28.27
CA ALA A 312 -3.92 25.23 28.09
C ALA A 312 -3.97 24.56 26.71
N GLU A 313 -5.16 24.15 26.26
CA GLU A 313 -5.37 23.60 24.92
C GLU A 313 -5.07 24.63 23.84
N LEU A 314 -5.42 25.92 24.04
CA LEU A 314 -5.08 26.97 23.07
C LEU A 314 -3.56 27.12 22.91
N VAL A 315 -2.80 27.05 24.01
CA VAL A 315 -1.33 27.09 23.95
C VAL A 315 -0.76 25.81 23.30
N ASP A 316 -1.37 24.65 23.50
CA ASP A 316 -0.97 23.42 22.79
C ASP A 316 -1.19 23.56 21.27
N GLN A 317 -2.32 24.14 20.85
CA GLN A 317 -2.55 24.47 19.45
C GLN A 317 -1.47 25.44 18.92
N MET A 318 -1.01 26.42 19.71
CA MET A 318 0.06 27.34 19.28
C MET A 318 1.35 26.56 18.99
N ARG A 319 1.72 25.60 19.85
CA ARG A 319 2.90 24.75 19.64
C ARG A 319 2.76 23.92 18.36
N ARG A 320 1.58 23.33 18.13
CA ARG A 320 1.28 22.59 16.90
C ARG A 320 1.37 23.50 15.67
N TYR A 321 0.90 24.75 15.77
CA TYR A 321 0.89 25.70 14.64
C TYR A 321 2.31 26.10 14.25
N ARG A 322 3.21 26.25 15.24
CA ARG A 322 4.64 26.47 15.02
C ARG A 322 5.30 25.32 14.27
N ILE A 323 4.98 24.08 14.65
CA ILE A 323 5.50 22.87 14.00
C ILE A 323 4.97 22.79 12.57
N TRP A 324 3.67 23.03 12.36
CA TRP A 324 3.05 23.08 11.04
C TRP A 324 3.69 24.13 10.12
N ALA A 325 4.07 25.29 10.67
CA ALA A 325 4.75 26.36 9.96
C ALA A 325 6.25 26.09 9.66
N GLY A 326 6.74 24.86 9.88
CA GLY A 326 8.11 24.45 9.61
C GLY A 326 9.04 24.45 10.83
N ASP A 327 8.48 24.30 12.03
CA ASP A 327 9.19 24.28 13.32
C ASP A 327 10.16 25.44 13.51
N LEU A 328 9.65 26.66 13.28
CA LEU A 328 10.42 27.89 13.40
C LEU A 328 11.00 28.04 14.82
N SER A 329 12.31 28.34 14.89
CA SER A 329 12.97 28.65 16.17
C SER A 329 12.37 29.91 16.81
N LEU A 330 12.43 30.01 18.14
CA LEU A 330 11.91 31.21 18.85
C LEU A 330 12.60 32.50 18.37
N ARG A 331 13.89 32.42 18.01
CA ARG A 331 14.68 33.53 17.46
C ARG A 331 14.15 33.98 16.10
N GLU A 332 13.79 33.03 15.25
CA GLU A 332 13.20 33.32 13.95
C GLU A 332 11.79 33.91 14.08
N LEU A 333 10.99 33.44 15.04
CA LEU A 333 9.66 34.01 15.32
C LEU A 333 9.74 35.45 15.83
N ALA A 334 10.67 35.76 16.73
CA ALA A 334 10.88 37.13 17.21
C ALA A 334 11.34 38.08 16.09
N ARG A 335 12.19 37.58 15.17
CA ARG A 335 12.63 38.32 13.98
C ARG A 335 11.47 38.60 13.02
N ARG A 336 10.66 37.58 12.72
CA ARG A 336 9.51 37.68 11.80
C ARG A 336 8.36 38.52 12.35
N SER A 337 8.21 38.59 13.67
CA SER A 337 7.19 39.43 14.32
C SER A 337 7.59 40.90 14.43
N ASN A 338 8.71 41.31 13.83
CA ASN A 338 9.27 42.66 13.96
C ASN A 338 9.46 43.09 15.43
N ASN A 339 9.94 42.17 16.29
CA ASN A 339 10.12 42.37 17.73
C ASN A 339 8.82 42.67 18.52
N ALA A 340 7.65 42.25 18.04
CA ALA A 340 6.40 42.36 18.80
C ALA A 340 6.41 41.57 20.13
N PHE A 341 7.36 40.66 20.32
CA PHE A 341 7.62 39.95 21.57
C PHE A 341 9.11 39.59 21.68
N THR A 342 9.62 39.46 22.92
CA THR A 342 10.99 38.99 23.16
C THR A 342 11.06 37.46 23.13
N LEU A 343 12.26 36.92 22.93
CA LEU A 343 12.57 35.49 23.06
C LEU A 343 12.04 34.90 24.38
N LYS A 344 12.35 35.59 25.49
CA LYS A 344 11.96 35.17 26.84
C LYS A 344 10.44 35.22 27.03
N THR A 345 9.78 36.22 26.45
CA THR A 345 8.31 36.32 26.48
C THR A 345 7.68 35.14 25.76
N LEU A 346 8.14 34.83 24.54
CA LEU A 346 7.58 33.76 23.74
C LEU A 346 7.85 32.38 24.35
N ASP A 347 9.06 32.15 24.86
CA ASP A 347 9.43 30.91 25.56
C ASP A 347 8.51 30.67 26.77
N MET A 348 8.36 31.69 27.63
CA MET A 348 7.46 31.62 28.79
C MET A 348 5.99 31.46 28.39
N THR A 349 5.54 32.09 27.30
CA THR A 349 4.17 31.95 26.79
C THR A 349 3.91 30.52 26.31
N LEU A 350 4.84 29.93 25.55
CA LEU A 350 4.66 28.57 25.03
C LEU A 350 4.79 27.52 26.13
N MET A 351 5.52 27.77 27.22
CA MET A 351 5.66 26.82 28.33
C MET A 351 4.51 26.84 29.34
N ARG A 352 3.77 27.95 29.43
CA ARG A 352 2.68 28.11 30.41
C ARG A 352 1.34 27.59 29.90
N THR A 353 0.42 27.33 30.81
CA THR A 353 -0.97 26.89 30.54
C THR A 353 -2.00 28.01 30.69
N ARG A 354 -1.55 29.28 30.63
CA ARG A 354 -2.40 30.47 30.76
C ARG A 354 -2.61 31.14 29.41
N LEU A 355 -3.74 31.81 29.26
CA LEU A 355 -4.09 32.53 28.05
C LEU A 355 -3.04 33.62 27.75
N PRO A 356 -2.43 33.64 26.55
CA PRO A 356 -1.50 34.71 26.18
C PRO A 356 -2.23 36.06 26.06
N ARG A 357 -1.49 37.16 25.98
CA ARG A 357 -2.08 38.44 25.53
C ARG A 357 -2.50 38.32 24.07
N LEU A 358 -3.63 38.92 23.70
CA LEU A 358 -4.18 38.82 22.35
C LEU A 358 -3.19 39.32 21.29
N GLU A 359 -2.47 40.40 21.58
CA GLU A 359 -1.49 41.00 20.68
C GLU A 359 -0.31 40.06 20.43
N VAL A 360 0.13 39.34 21.47
CA VAL A 360 1.21 38.35 21.37
C VAL A 360 0.76 37.15 20.54
N LEU A 361 -0.48 36.70 20.72
CA LEU A 361 -1.06 35.60 19.94
C LEU A 361 -1.14 35.96 18.45
N GLN A 362 -1.70 37.13 18.12
CA GLN A 362 -1.83 37.58 16.75
C GLN A 362 -0.47 37.78 16.07
N ALA A 363 0.50 38.37 16.78
CA ALA A 363 1.86 38.53 16.28
C ALA A 363 2.55 37.16 16.04
N PHE A 364 2.30 36.17 16.90
CA PHE A 364 2.83 34.82 16.74
C PHE A 364 2.26 34.13 15.50
N VAL A 365 0.95 34.22 15.26
CA VAL A 365 0.28 33.64 14.07
C VAL A 365 0.83 34.25 12.78
N ARG A 366 0.99 35.58 12.74
CA ARG A 366 1.60 36.27 11.59
C ARG A 366 3.06 35.87 11.38
N ALA A 367 3.85 35.74 12.45
CA ALA A 367 5.25 35.30 12.36
C ALA A 367 5.40 33.86 11.84
N CYS A 368 4.41 33.01 12.11
CA CYS A 368 4.28 31.66 11.53
C CYS A 368 3.81 31.66 10.06
N GLY A 369 3.59 32.82 9.44
CA GLY A 369 3.09 32.92 8.06
C GLY A 369 1.57 32.73 7.94
N GLY A 370 0.82 32.94 9.02
CA GLY A 370 -0.64 32.94 8.99
C GLY A 370 -1.21 34.12 8.19
N SER A 371 -2.32 33.87 7.51
CA SER A 371 -3.14 34.86 6.81
C SER A 371 -4.00 35.66 7.80
N ASP A 372 -4.63 36.75 7.33
CA ASP A 372 -5.54 37.53 8.18
C ASP A 372 -6.73 36.70 8.70
N ASP A 373 -7.25 35.76 7.89
CA ASP A 373 -8.28 34.79 8.32
C ASP A 373 -7.81 33.93 9.49
N ASP A 374 -6.54 33.52 9.50
CA ASP A 374 -5.98 32.77 10.63
C ASP A 374 -5.94 33.64 11.87
N VAL A 375 -5.45 34.88 11.74
CA VAL A 375 -5.37 35.82 12.86
C VAL A 375 -6.75 36.06 13.46
N GLU A 376 -7.78 36.17 12.63
CA GLU A 376 -9.17 36.30 13.09
C GLU A 376 -9.67 35.06 13.81
N ARG A 377 -9.46 33.86 13.26
CA ARG A 377 -9.85 32.59 13.91
C ARG A 377 -9.17 32.39 15.27
N TRP A 378 -7.88 32.68 15.35
CA TRP A 378 -7.12 32.64 16.60
C TRP A 378 -7.60 33.69 17.62
N ALA A 379 -7.97 34.88 17.16
CA ALA A 379 -8.55 35.91 18.02
C ALA A 379 -9.95 35.52 18.52
N THR A 380 -10.76 34.84 17.70
CA THR A 380 -12.09 34.34 18.09
C THR A 380 -11.99 33.29 19.19
N ALA A 381 -11.16 32.25 19.00
CA ALA A 381 -10.93 31.23 20.04
C ALA A 381 -10.44 31.84 21.36
N TRP A 382 -9.54 32.84 21.26
CA TRP A 382 -9.06 33.58 22.43
C TRP A 382 -10.19 34.32 23.16
N ARG A 383 -11.10 34.99 22.41
CA ARG A 383 -12.23 35.74 22.98
C ARG A 383 -13.22 34.81 23.65
N GLU A 384 -13.56 33.67 23.05
CA GLU A 384 -14.45 32.67 23.63
C GLU A 384 -13.91 32.19 24.98
N LEU A 385 -12.65 31.79 25.03
CA LEU A 385 -11.99 31.36 26.27
C LEU A 385 -11.87 32.49 27.29
N ARG A 386 -11.66 33.72 26.85
CA ARG A 386 -11.59 34.88 27.75
C ARG A 386 -12.95 35.22 28.34
N MET A 387 -14.03 35.15 27.57
CA MET A 387 -15.40 35.37 28.03
C MET A 387 -15.81 34.31 29.04
N GLN A 388 -15.41 33.05 28.85
CA GLN A 388 -15.63 31.97 29.81
C GLN A 388 -14.88 32.14 31.14
N GLN A 389 -13.83 32.99 31.18
CA GLN A 389 -13.10 33.33 32.41
C GLN A 389 -13.65 34.55 33.15
N VAL A 390 -14.61 35.27 32.56
CA VAL A 390 -15.31 36.36 33.24
C VAL A 390 -16.42 35.72 34.08
N PRO A 391 -16.47 35.93 35.41
CA PRO A 391 -17.49 35.35 36.28
C PRO A 391 -18.91 35.75 35.91
#